data_AF-A0A965XSZ7-F1
#
_entry.id   AF-A0A965XSZ7-F1
#
_cell.length_a   1.000
_cell.length_b   1.000
_cell.length_c   1.000
_cell.angle_alpha   90.00
_cell.angle_beta   90.00
_cell.angle_gamma   90.00
#
_symmetry.space_group_name_H-M   'P 1'
#
loop_
_entity.id
_entity.type
_entity.pdbx_description
1 polymer ?
#
loop_
_entity_poly.entity_id
_entity_poly.type
_entity_poly.pdbx_seq_one_letter_code
_entity_poly.pdbx_strand_id
1 'polypeptide(L)'
;QAVAEVRLFVKIDGDWLCKGSHKGQMQIIKGNVGDAQKGAITDAIQKCMSLLSIGSDAYKGLLKNVYLQGSQRTQPPAPQPKTKPASRTNQPAEPPANQSDPSATLPKIAGVSFEHRQGVIVAIGDHLFDKKELLKAAGFQWDKTGKAWLKKAA
;
A
#
# COMPACT_ATOMS: atom_id res chain seq x y z
N GLN A 1 27.46 15.05 5.69
CA GLN A 1 26.11 15.38 5.21
C GLN A 1 26.18 16.35 4.04
N ALA A 2 25.22 16.31 3.13
CA ALA A 2 25.01 17.32 2.10
C ALA A 2 23.84 18.22 2.50
N VAL A 3 23.97 19.53 2.24
CA VAL A 3 22.93 20.53 2.51
C VAL A 3 22.77 21.38 1.26
N ALA A 4 21.53 21.64 0.88
CA ALA A 4 21.19 22.51 -0.25
C ALA A 4 20.15 23.53 0.20
N GLU A 5 20.29 24.78 -0.24
CA GLU A 5 19.26 25.81 -0.09
C GLU A 5 18.59 26.05 -1.43
N VAL A 6 17.27 25.99 -1.47
CA VAL A 6 16.47 26.30 -2.65
C VAL A 6 15.64 27.53 -2.34
N ARG A 7 15.62 28.48 -3.28
CA ARG A 7 14.78 29.68 -3.23
C ARG A 7 13.74 29.61 -4.33
N LEU A 8 12.48 29.80 -3.96
CA LEU A 8 11.35 29.68 -4.87
C LEU A 8 10.93 31.05 -5.38
N PHE A 9 10.84 31.18 -6.71
CA PHE A 9 10.32 32.34 -7.40
C PHE A 9 9.10 31.93 -8.21
N VAL A 10 8.05 32.75 -8.18
CA VAL A 10 6.82 32.55 -8.96
C VAL A 10 6.59 33.79 -9.80
N LYS A 11 6.29 33.61 -11.08
CA LYS A 11 5.97 34.72 -11.98
C LYS A 11 4.49 35.08 -11.84
N ILE A 12 4.19 36.33 -11.53
CA ILE A 12 2.84 36.88 -11.41
C ILE A 12 2.82 38.18 -12.21
N ASP A 13 1.91 38.28 -13.19
CA ASP A 13 1.72 39.48 -14.04
C ASP A 13 2.99 40.03 -14.70
N GLY A 14 3.94 39.15 -15.02
CA GLY A 14 5.22 39.55 -15.65
C GLY A 14 6.38 39.63 -14.67
N ASP A 15 6.12 39.79 -13.38
CA ASP A 15 7.13 40.00 -12.34
C ASP A 15 7.44 38.71 -11.57
N TRP A 16 8.71 38.56 -11.18
CA TRP A 16 9.16 37.44 -10.36
C TRP A 16 9.01 37.75 -8.87
N LEU A 17 8.07 37.09 -8.20
CA LEU A 17 7.90 37.17 -6.75
C LEU A 17 8.71 36.06 -6.06
N CYS A 18 9.60 36.43 -5.14
CA CYS A 18 10.27 35.48 -4.26
C CYS A 18 9.30 35.02 -3.16
N LYS A 19 9.01 33.72 -3.11
CA LYS A 19 8.14 33.11 -2.08
C LYS A 19 8.89 32.78 -0.78
N GLY A 20 10.21 32.63 -0.86
CA GLY A 20 11.06 32.26 0.27
C GLY A 20 12.12 31.22 -0.10
N SER A 21 12.89 30.77 0.88
CA SER A 21 13.84 29.67 0.72
C SER A 21 13.72 28.62 1.82
N HIS A 22 14.09 27.39 1.49
CA HIS A 22 14.22 26.30 2.45
C HIS A 22 15.53 25.53 2.24
N LYS A 23 16.04 24.99 3.35
CA LYS A 23 17.19 24.10 3.35
C LYS A 23 16.74 22.64 3.38
N GLY A 24 17.27 21.87 2.47
CA GLY A 24 17.17 20.41 2.48
C GLY A 24 18.49 19.78 2.88
N GLN A 25 18.41 18.60 3.48
CA GLN A 25 19.57 17.91 4.03
C GLN A 25 19.49 16.42 3.77
N MET A 26 20.64 15.81 3.51
CA MET A 26 20.74 14.35 3.33
C MET A 26 22.10 13.87 3.83
N GLN A 27 22.11 12.70 4.47
CA GLN A 27 23.35 12.11 4.96
C GLN A 27 24.14 11.47 3.82
N ILE A 28 25.47 11.56 3.90
CA ILE A 28 26.35 10.91 2.94
C ILE A 28 26.51 9.47 3.39
N ILE A 29 25.93 8.54 2.63
CA ILE A 29 25.99 7.11 2.93
C ILE A 29 27.09 6.48 2.09
N LYS A 30 28.03 5.77 2.73
CA LYS A 30 29.15 5.06 2.07
C LYS A 30 29.98 5.95 1.13
N GLY A 31 30.16 7.22 1.48
CA GLY A 31 30.90 8.18 0.66
C GLY A 31 30.18 8.65 -0.61
N ASN A 32 28.92 8.25 -0.85
CA ASN A 32 28.17 8.68 -2.03
C ASN A 32 27.64 10.11 -1.88
N VAL A 33 28.51 11.08 -2.17
CA VAL A 33 28.19 12.51 -2.06
C VAL A 33 27.14 12.93 -3.10
N GLY A 34 27.20 12.38 -4.32
CA GLY A 34 26.28 12.76 -5.40
C GLY A 34 24.84 12.40 -5.10
N ASP A 35 24.59 11.22 -4.53
CA ASP A 35 23.26 10.82 -4.07
C ASP A 35 22.78 11.71 -2.92
N ALA A 36 23.66 11.99 -1.96
CA ALA A 36 23.33 12.90 -0.86
C ALA A 36 22.98 14.31 -1.34
N GLN A 37 23.71 14.87 -2.31
CA GLN A 37 23.41 16.19 -2.87
C GLN A 37 22.05 16.20 -3.58
N LYS A 38 21.75 15.18 -4.40
CA LYS A 38 20.43 15.04 -5.05
C LYS A 38 19.31 14.94 -4.00
N GLY A 39 19.54 14.16 -2.95
CA GLY A 39 18.60 14.03 -1.84
C GLY A 39 18.36 15.36 -1.11
N ALA A 40 19.43 16.10 -0.81
CA ALA A 40 19.33 17.40 -0.14
C ALA A 40 18.58 18.43 -1.01
N ILE A 41 18.82 18.45 -2.32
CA ILE A 41 18.07 19.33 -3.26
C ILE A 41 16.60 18.93 -3.31
N THR A 42 16.30 17.63 -3.42
CA THR A 42 14.92 17.12 -3.49
C THR A 42 14.14 17.51 -2.23
N ASP A 43 14.72 17.30 -1.04
CA ASP A 43 14.13 17.68 0.24
C ASP A 43 13.88 19.21 0.32
N ALA A 44 14.83 20.03 -0.15
CA ALA A 44 14.69 21.48 -0.19
C ALA A 44 13.53 21.93 -1.10
N ILE A 45 13.37 21.29 -2.26
CA ILE A 45 12.27 21.57 -3.21
C ILE A 45 10.92 21.20 -2.60
N GLN A 46 10.81 20.00 -2.01
CA GLN A 46 9.56 19.56 -1.38
C GLN A 46 9.12 20.53 -0.27
N LYS A 47 10.07 21.00 0.55
CA LYS A 47 9.81 22.06 1.56
C LYS A 47 9.37 23.38 0.93
N CYS A 48 10.02 23.83 -0.15
CA CYS A 48 9.62 25.05 -0.85
C CYS A 48 8.19 24.98 -1.40
N MET A 49 7.73 23.80 -1.86
CA MET A 49 6.35 23.64 -2.33
C MET A 49 5.31 23.90 -1.22
N SER A 50 5.69 23.71 0.06
CA SER A 50 4.81 24.06 1.19
C SER A 50 4.52 25.57 1.29
N LEU A 51 5.38 26.43 0.74
CA LEU A 51 5.14 27.88 0.61
C LEU A 51 4.01 28.20 -0.38
N LEU A 52 3.67 27.25 -1.24
CA LEU A 52 2.53 27.30 -2.18
C LEU A 52 1.32 26.52 -1.65
N SER A 53 1.30 26.18 -0.36
CA SER A 53 0.27 25.33 0.27
C SER A 53 0.26 23.86 -0.21
N ILE A 54 1.27 23.42 -0.98
CA ILE A 54 1.37 22.04 -1.44
C ILE A 54 2.10 21.20 -0.39
N GLY A 55 1.40 20.22 0.19
CA GLY A 55 1.99 19.34 1.21
C GLY A 55 2.23 20.01 2.57
N SER A 56 1.69 21.21 2.80
CA SER A 56 1.92 21.96 4.04
C SER A 56 1.42 21.22 5.28
N ASP A 57 0.32 20.47 5.18
CA ASP A 57 -0.20 19.66 6.29
C ASP A 57 0.76 18.53 6.68
N ALA A 58 1.50 17.96 5.72
CA ALA A 58 2.53 16.96 5.99
C ALA A 58 3.67 17.58 6.81
N TYR A 59 4.14 18.77 6.40
CA TYR A 59 5.21 19.48 7.10
C TYR A 59 4.79 20.07 8.46
N LYS A 60 3.49 20.35 8.65
CA LYS A 60 2.92 20.73 9.94
C LYS A 60 2.59 19.54 10.85
N GLY A 61 2.73 18.30 10.35
CA GLY A 61 2.40 17.08 11.11
C GLY A 61 0.90 16.83 11.29
N LEU A 62 0.05 17.48 10.49
CA LEU A 62 -1.42 17.39 10.60
C LEU A 62 -1.98 16.11 9.95
N LEU A 63 -1.16 15.39 9.17
CA LEU A 63 -1.56 14.14 8.51
C LEU A 63 -1.48 12.90 9.40
N LYS A 64 -1.27 13.05 10.72
CA LYS A 64 -1.16 11.93 11.67
C LYS A 64 -2.38 11.01 11.64
N ASN A 65 -3.58 11.59 11.63
CA ASN A 65 -4.82 10.80 11.65
C ASN A 65 -5.02 10.03 10.34
N VAL A 66 -4.69 10.63 9.19
CA VAL A 66 -4.73 9.96 7.88
C VAL A 66 -3.75 8.78 7.85
N TYR A 67 -2.54 8.97 8.35
CA TYR A 67 -1.53 7.91 8.45
C TYR A 67 -2.01 6.75 9.33
N LEU A 68 -2.54 7.04 10.53
CA LEU A 68 -3.03 6.02 11.47
C LEU A 68 -4.30 5.30 10.98
N GLN A 69 -5.19 6.02 10.30
CA GLN A 69 -6.45 5.47 9.79
C GLN A 69 -6.21 4.54 8.60
N GLY A 70 -5.19 4.80 7.78
CA GLY A 70 -4.71 3.85 6.77
C GLY A 70 -4.23 2.52 7.37
N SER A 71 -3.70 2.54 8.60
CA SER A 71 -3.28 1.33 9.32
C SER A 71 -4.40 0.61 10.08
N GLN A 72 -5.57 1.24 10.31
CA GLN A 72 -6.67 0.66 11.10
C GLN A 72 -7.79 0.01 10.27
N ARG A 73 -7.74 0.03 8.93
CA ARG A 73 -8.81 -0.53 8.09
C ARG A 73 -8.86 -2.06 8.02
N THR A 74 -8.17 -2.78 8.91
CA THR A 74 -8.22 -4.24 9.04
C THR A 74 -8.58 -4.66 10.46
N GLN A 75 -9.78 -4.33 10.92
CA GLN A 75 -10.45 -5.16 11.92
C GLN A 75 -11.71 -5.78 11.29
N PRO A 76 -11.80 -7.11 11.20
CA PRO A 76 -13.05 -7.79 10.89
C PRO A 76 -14.10 -7.42 11.96
N PRO A 77 -15.39 -7.29 11.60
CA PRO A 77 -16.43 -7.09 12.60
C PRO A 77 -16.43 -8.27 13.58
N ALA A 78 -16.44 -7.96 14.88
CA ALA A 78 -16.58 -8.95 15.94
C ALA A 78 -17.89 -9.75 15.76
N PRO A 79 -17.91 -11.08 15.95
CA PRO A 79 -19.13 -11.86 15.83
C PRO A 79 -20.12 -11.48 16.95
N GLN A 80 -21.33 -11.06 16.57
CA GLN A 80 -22.45 -10.93 17.50
C GLN A 80 -22.80 -12.31 18.12
N PRO A 81 -23.14 -12.37 19.42
CA PRO A 81 -23.50 -13.62 20.08
C PRO A 81 -24.88 -14.11 19.60
N LYS A 82 -24.91 -15.21 18.84
CA LYS A 82 -26.15 -15.92 18.49
C LYS A 82 -26.62 -16.75 19.69
N THR A 83 -27.79 -16.39 20.22
CA THR A 83 -28.61 -17.18 21.14
C THR A 83 -28.93 -18.56 20.56
N LYS A 84 -28.60 -19.63 21.31
CA LYS A 84 -29.09 -21.00 21.07
C LYS A 84 -30.58 -21.09 21.43
N PRO A 85 -31.34 -21.97 20.75
CA PRO A 85 -31.86 -23.12 21.50
C PRO A 85 -31.51 -24.47 20.86
N ALA A 86 -31.48 -25.47 21.73
CA ALA A 86 -31.12 -26.85 21.49
C ALA A 86 -32.21 -27.66 20.77
N SER A 87 -31.83 -28.74 20.09
CA SER A 87 -32.57 -30.02 20.04
C SER A 87 -31.68 -31.17 19.54
N ARG A 88 -31.95 -32.35 20.09
CA ARG A 88 -31.18 -33.61 20.09
C ARG A 88 -31.36 -34.44 18.81
N THR A 89 -30.43 -35.37 18.55
CA THR A 89 -30.63 -36.86 18.48
C THR A 89 -29.81 -37.57 17.38
N ASN A 90 -28.91 -38.46 17.84
CA ASN A 90 -28.42 -39.76 17.33
C ASN A 90 -28.06 -40.06 15.85
N GLN A 91 -26.75 -40.32 15.66
CA GLN A 91 -26.11 -41.54 15.09
C GLN A 91 -26.19 -41.85 13.57
N PRO A 92 -25.36 -42.77 13.02
CA PRO A 92 -24.27 -42.44 12.07
C PRO A 92 -24.43 -43.08 10.68
N ALA A 93 -23.96 -42.41 9.63
CA ALA A 93 -23.77 -43.02 8.31
C ALA A 93 -22.66 -42.30 7.54
N GLU A 94 -21.63 -43.05 7.17
CA GLU A 94 -20.66 -42.71 6.13
C GLU A 94 -21.23 -43.14 4.75
N PRO A 95 -20.64 -42.71 3.62
CA PRO A 95 -20.91 -41.46 2.91
C PRO A 95 -21.69 -41.71 1.59
N PRO A 96 -22.12 -40.63 0.90
CA PRO A 96 -21.79 -40.58 -0.52
C PRO A 96 -21.20 -39.25 -0.99
N ALA A 97 -20.30 -39.43 -1.94
CA ALA A 97 -19.59 -38.47 -2.76
C ALA A 97 -20.36 -37.25 -3.27
N ASN A 98 -19.57 -36.20 -3.51
CA ASN A 98 -19.71 -35.18 -4.54
C ASN A 98 -20.76 -34.07 -4.34
N GLN A 99 -20.32 -32.98 -3.71
CA GLN A 99 -20.50 -31.65 -4.31
C GLN A 99 -19.15 -30.95 -4.36
N SER A 100 -18.56 -31.02 -5.54
CA SER A 100 -17.36 -30.30 -5.94
C SER A 100 -17.67 -28.80 -6.00
N ASP A 101 -17.28 -28.07 -4.95
CA ASP A 101 -17.07 -26.63 -5.06
C ASP A 101 -15.70 -26.41 -5.74
N PRO A 102 -15.62 -25.83 -6.96
CA PRO A 102 -14.35 -25.60 -7.64
C PRO A 102 -13.53 -24.44 -7.03
N SER A 103 -13.85 -23.98 -5.81
CA SER A 103 -13.15 -22.89 -5.12
C SER A 103 -12.01 -23.35 -4.20
N ALA A 104 -11.71 -24.66 -4.18
CA ALA A 104 -10.85 -25.29 -3.17
C ALA A 104 -9.32 -25.23 -3.42
N THR A 105 -8.81 -24.27 -4.22
CA THR A 105 -7.36 -24.23 -4.53
C THR A 105 -6.69 -22.86 -4.34
N LEU A 106 -7.38 -21.91 -3.70
CA LEU A 106 -6.80 -20.60 -3.40
C LEU A 106 -6.29 -20.53 -1.96
N PRO A 107 -4.99 -20.25 -1.75
CA PRO A 107 -4.44 -20.18 -0.40
C PRO A 107 -4.98 -18.95 0.32
N LYS A 108 -5.41 -19.15 1.58
CA LYS A 108 -5.86 -18.06 2.45
C LYS A 108 -4.66 -17.25 2.93
N ILE A 109 -4.18 -16.32 2.10
CA ILE A 109 -3.09 -15.41 2.44
C ILE A 109 -3.69 -14.20 3.17
N ALA A 110 -3.21 -13.91 4.38
CA ALA A 110 -3.72 -12.81 5.19
C ALA A 110 -3.59 -11.46 4.44
N GLY A 111 -4.70 -10.73 4.32
CA GLY A 111 -4.76 -9.43 3.63
C GLY A 111 -4.56 -9.52 2.11
N VAL A 112 -4.82 -10.68 1.51
CA VAL A 112 -4.89 -10.86 0.05
C VAL A 112 -6.25 -11.46 -0.28
N SER A 113 -6.99 -10.77 -1.14
CA SER A 113 -8.24 -11.22 -1.74
C SER A 113 -7.98 -11.62 -3.19
N PHE A 114 -8.79 -12.54 -3.72
CA PHE A 114 -8.66 -13.01 -5.08
C PHE A 114 -9.90 -12.65 -5.89
N GLU A 115 -9.72 -11.91 -6.98
CA GLU A 115 -10.80 -11.53 -7.89
C GLU A 115 -10.67 -12.31 -9.20
N HIS A 116 -11.77 -12.90 -9.68
CA HIS A 116 -11.79 -13.60 -10.96
C HIS A 116 -12.18 -12.61 -12.07
N ARG A 117 -11.29 -12.37 -13.03
CA ARG A 117 -11.57 -11.56 -14.21
C ARG A 117 -11.19 -12.33 -15.47
N GLN A 118 -12.16 -12.59 -16.33
CA GLN A 118 -11.96 -13.08 -17.69
C GLN A 118 -11.02 -14.32 -17.78
N GLY A 119 -11.19 -15.30 -16.89
CA GLY A 119 -10.37 -16.53 -16.87
C GLY A 119 -9.01 -16.41 -16.16
N VAL A 120 -8.74 -15.29 -15.50
CA VAL A 120 -7.54 -15.06 -14.69
C VAL A 120 -7.94 -14.66 -13.27
N ILE A 121 -7.23 -15.20 -12.29
CA ILE A 121 -7.34 -14.86 -10.88
C ILE A 121 -6.32 -13.77 -10.56
N VAL A 122 -6.80 -12.63 -10.08
CA VAL A 122 -5.99 -11.47 -9.70
C VAL A 122 -5.90 -11.41 -8.18
N ALA A 123 -4.70 -11.34 -7.63
CA ALA A 123 -4.51 -11.11 -6.20
C ALA A 123 -4.53 -9.59 -5.91
N ILE A 124 -5.43 -9.18 -5.02
CA ILE A 124 -5.71 -7.78 -4.64
C ILE A 124 -5.53 -7.65 -3.13
N GLY A 125 -4.81 -6.62 -2.68
CA GLY A 125 -4.62 -6.36 -1.27
C GLY A 125 -3.44 -5.44 -1.01
N ASP A 126 -3.26 -5.08 0.25
CA ASP A 126 -2.15 -4.25 0.69
C ASP A 126 -0.87 -5.10 0.85
N HIS A 127 0.27 -4.49 0.57
CA HIS A 127 1.59 -5.11 0.74
C HIS A 127 1.76 -6.44 -0.03
N LEU A 128 1.16 -6.57 -1.22
CA LEU A 128 1.29 -7.77 -2.06
C LEU A 128 2.74 -8.09 -2.42
N PHE A 129 3.58 -7.06 -2.57
CA PHE A 129 5.01 -7.25 -2.87
C PHE A 129 5.76 -7.89 -1.70
N ASP A 130 5.39 -7.59 -0.46
CA ASP A 130 5.99 -8.20 0.73
C ASP A 130 5.58 -9.69 0.85
N LYS A 131 4.43 -10.04 0.26
CA LYS A 131 3.87 -11.40 0.21
C LYS A 131 4.22 -12.15 -1.08
N LYS A 132 5.18 -11.63 -1.88
CA LYS A 132 5.56 -12.18 -3.20
C LYS A 132 5.93 -13.66 -3.18
N GLU A 133 6.62 -14.14 -2.15
CA GLU A 133 7.05 -15.55 -2.09
C GLU A 133 5.86 -16.48 -1.83
N LEU A 134 4.88 -16.05 -1.03
CA LEU A 134 3.62 -16.78 -0.83
C LEU A 134 2.76 -16.80 -2.09
N LEU A 135 2.72 -15.68 -2.83
CA LEU A 135 1.99 -15.59 -4.10
C LEU A 135 2.63 -16.47 -5.18
N LYS A 136 3.96 -16.51 -5.27
CA LYS A 136 4.67 -17.44 -6.16
C LYS A 136 4.41 -18.90 -5.80
N ALA A 137 4.48 -19.26 -4.51
CA ALA A 137 4.17 -20.60 -4.03
C ALA A 137 2.72 -21.02 -4.36
N ALA A 138 1.80 -20.04 -4.38
CA ALA A 138 0.42 -20.22 -4.78
C ALA A 138 0.19 -20.31 -6.31
N GLY A 139 1.25 -20.13 -7.11
CA GLY A 139 1.21 -20.16 -8.58
C GLY A 139 0.84 -18.83 -9.25
N PHE A 140 0.91 -17.71 -8.52
CA PHE A 140 0.73 -16.38 -9.10
C PHE A 140 2.04 -15.86 -9.68
N GLN A 141 1.93 -15.18 -10.82
CA GLN A 141 3.04 -14.52 -11.51
C GLN A 141 2.81 -13.01 -11.52
N TRP A 142 3.90 -12.26 -11.36
CA TRP A 142 3.84 -10.80 -11.43
C TRP A 142 3.71 -10.35 -12.88
N ASP A 143 2.58 -9.71 -13.21
CA ASP A 143 2.41 -9.00 -14.46
C ASP A 143 2.92 -7.56 -14.33
N LYS A 144 3.93 -7.24 -15.13
CA LYS A 144 4.55 -5.90 -15.16
C LYS A 144 3.63 -4.87 -15.80
N THR A 145 2.71 -5.29 -16.66
CA THR A 145 1.83 -4.42 -17.44
C THR A 145 0.72 -3.85 -16.56
N GLY A 146 -0.01 -4.71 -15.86
CA GLY A 146 -1.07 -4.37 -14.92
C GLY A 146 -0.60 -4.13 -13.49
N LYS A 147 0.71 -4.31 -13.20
CA LYS A 147 1.31 -4.25 -11.85
C LYS A 147 0.51 -5.08 -10.84
N ALA A 148 0.15 -6.30 -11.24
CA ALA A 148 -0.70 -7.19 -10.46
C ALA A 148 -0.15 -8.62 -10.46
N TRP A 149 -0.53 -9.38 -9.43
CA TRP A 149 -0.23 -10.81 -9.37
C TRP A 149 -1.38 -11.60 -9.98
N LEU A 150 -1.07 -12.38 -11.02
CA LEU A 150 -2.05 -13.10 -11.83
C LEU A 150 -1.79 -14.60 -11.81
N LYS A 151 -2.86 -15.40 -11.78
CA LYS A 151 -2.83 -16.86 -11.96
C LYS A 151 -3.91 -17.25 -12.96
N LYS A 152 -3.64 -18.16 -13.90
CA LYS A 152 -4.69 -18.67 -14.78
C LYS A 152 -5.75 -19.42 -13.94
N ALA A 153 -7.02 -19.08 -14.12
CA ALA A 153 -8.09 -19.91 -13.58
C ALA A 153 -8.04 -21.26 -14.33
N ALA A 154 -8.06 -22.37 -13.59
CA ALA A 154 -8.07 -23.71 -14.16
C ALA A 154 -9.46 -24.04 -14.72
#